data_AF-A0A7X5E4I0-F1
#
_entry.id   AF-A0A7X5E4I0-F1
#
_cell.length_a   1.000
_cell.length_b   1.000
_cell.length_c   1.000
_cell.angle_alpha   90.00
_cell.angle_beta   90.00
_cell.angle_gamma   90.00
#
_symmetry.space_group_name_H-M   'P 1'
#
loop_
_entity.id
_entity.type
_entity.pdbx_description
1 polymer ?
#
loop_
_entity_poly.entity_id
_entity_poly.type
_entity_poly.pdbx_seq_one_letter_code
_entity_poly.pdbx_strand_id
1 'polypeptide(L)' 'MPVIEAARAGDAEAVERVLRYYEGYINKLCTRTLYDEYGNPYVCLDKWMKHHLENKLIQAIVGLD' A
#
# COMPACT_ATOMS: atom_id res chain seq x y z
N MET A 1 -7.88 -22.36 5.39
CA MET A 1 -6.78 -21.69 6.10
C MET A 1 -7.17 -20.23 6.29
N PRO A 2 -7.02 -19.63 7.49
CA PRO A 2 -7.17 -18.19 7.71
C PRO A 2 -6.35 -17.37 6.71
N VAL A 3 -6.87 -16.21 6.31
CA VAL A 3 -6.25 -15.36 5.26
C VAL A 3 -4.81 -15.00 5.61
N ILE A 4 -4.54 -14.64 6.86
CA ILE A 4 -3.18 -14.25 7.29
C ILE A 4 -2.21 -15.44 7.26
N GLU A 5 -2.66 -16.65 7.60
CA GLU A 5 -1.83 -17.86 7.53
C GLU A 5 -1.54 -18.25 6.09
N ALA A 6 -2.54 -18.19 5.21
CA ALA A 6 -2.35 -18.45 3.77
C ALA A 6 -1.39 -17.43 3.14
N ALA A 7 -1.56 -16.14 3.47
CA ALA A 7 -0.69 -15.08 2.98
C ALA A 7 0.77 -15.25 3.46
N ARG A 8 0.97 -15.64 4.72
CA ARG A 8 2.30 -16.00 5.26
C ARG A 8 2.93 -17.21 4.57
N ALA A 9 2.10 -18.14 4.08
CA ALA A 9 2.57 -19.27 3.28
C ALA A 9 2.85 -18.91 1.80
N GLY A 10 2.69 -17.65 1.41
CA GLY A 10 2.94 -17.18 0.04
C GLY A 10 1.75 -17.33 -0.91
N ASP A 11 0.54 -17.59 -0.41
CA ASP A 11 -0.66 -17.63 -1.24
C ASP A 11 -0.97 -16.24 -1.81
N ALA A 12 -0.88 -16.11 -3.14
CA ALA A 12 -1.00 -14.83 -3.83
C ALA A 12 -2.39 -14.18 -3.66
N GLU A 13 -3.46 -14.96 -3.66
CA GLU A 13 -4.82 -14.44 -3.47
C GLU A 13 -5.02 -13.92 -2.05
N ALA A 14 -4.47 -14.63 -1.06
CA ALA A 14 -4.49 -14.20 0.33
C ALA A 14 -3.68 -12.91 0.53
N VAL A 15 -2.50 -12.79 -0.09
CA VAL A 15 -1.70 -11.55 -0.08
C VAL A 15 -2.48 -10.39 -0.71
N GLU A 16 -3.11 -10.61 -1.87
CA GLU A 16 -3.92 -9.59 -2.53
C GLU A 16 -5.08 -9.13 -1.64
N ARG A 17 -5.75 -10.05 -0.94
CA ARG A 17 -6.82 -9.69 0.01
C ARG A 17 -6.32 -8.81 1.15
N VAL A 18 -5.11 -9.06 1.66
CA VAL A 18 -4.49 -8.21 2.69
C VAL A 18 -4.15 -6.83 2.11
N LEU A 19 -3.59 -6.76 0.90
CA LEU A 19 -3.31 -5.48 0.22
C LEU A 19 -4.57 -4.65 0.02
N ARG A 20 -5.65 -5.27 -0.49
CA ARG A 20 -6.96 -4.60 -0.66
C ARG A 20 -7.53 -4.09 0.66
N TYR A 21 -7.35 -4.83 1.75
CA TYR A 21 -7.78 -4.38 3.09
C TYR A 21 -7.03 -3.11 3.53
N TYR A 22 -5.72 -3.01 3.24
CA TYR A 22 -4.90 -1.86 3.61
C TYR A 22 -4.88 -0.73 2.57
N GLU A 23 -5.49 -0.90 1.40
CA GLU A 23 -5.42 0.08 0.30
C GLU A 23 -5.85 1.49 0.75
N GLY A 24 -6.95 1.61 1.47
CA GLY A 24 -7.43 2.91 1.96
C GLY A 24 -6.44 3.60 2.91
N TYR A 25 -5.79 2.84 3.77
CA TYR A 25 -4.78 3.35 4.71
C TYR A 25 -3.51 3.76 3.97
N ILE A 26 -3.02 2.92 3.04
CA ILE A 26 -1.86 3.22 2.21
C ILE A 26 -2.12 4.47 1.35
N ASN A 27 -3.27 4.53 0.66
CA ASN A 27 -3.64 5.70 -0.13
C ASN A 27 -3.66 6.98 0.73
N LYS A 28 -4.19 6.90 1.95
CA LYS A 28 -4.19 8.05 2.88
C LYS A 28 -2.77 8.51 3.22
N LEU A 29 -1.85 7.59 3.52
CA LEU A 29 -0.44 7.92 3.82
C LEU A 29 0.31 8.46 2.60
N CYS A 30 -0.06 8.02 1.40
CA CYS A 30 0.56 8.44 0.14
C CYS A 30 -0.09 9.67 -0.48
N THR A 31 -1.18 10.20 0.10
CA THR A 31 -1.86 11.37 -0.43
C THR A 31 -1.17 12.63 0.08
N ARG A 32 -0.76 13.50 -0.84
CA ARG A 32 -0.04 14.75 -0.54
C ARG A 32 -0.74 15.92 -1.19
N THR A 33 -0.70 17.07 -0.53
CA THR A 33 -1.05 18.35 -1.14
C THR A 33 0.17 18.92 -1.82
N LEU A 34 0.06 19.20 -3.10
CA LEU A 34 1.05 19.89 -3.92
C LEU A 34 0.51 21.25 -4.33
N TYR A 35 1.39 22.11 -4.81
CA TYR A 35 1.05 23.46 -5.28
C TYR A 35 1.47 23.61 -6.73
N ASP A 36 0.62 24.22 -7.55
CA ASP A 36 0.95 24.57 -8.93
C ASP A 36 1.83 25.84 -8.99
N GLU A 37 2.18 26.27 -10.20
CA GLU A 37 3.01 27.47 -10.44
C GLU A 37 2.34 28.78 -9.96
N TYR A 38 1.03 28.75 -9.73
CA TYR A 38 0.22 29.86 -9.24
C TYR A 38 -0.07 29.76 -7.74
N GLY A 39 0.45 28.73 -7.05
CA GLY A 39 0.22 28.48 -5.64
C GLY A 39 -1.14 27.86 -5.29
N ASN A 40 -1.88 27.34 -6.26
CA ASN A 40 -3.14 26.64 -5.98
C ASN A 40 -2.86 25.23 -5.45
N PRO A 41 -3.51 24.80 -4.35
CA PRO A 41 -3.33 23.46 -3.82
C PRO A 41 -4.09 22.43 -4.66
N TYR A 42 -3.45 21.28 -4.90
CA TYR A 42 -4.11 20.10 -5.45
C TYR A 42 -3.66 18.85 -4.70
N VAL A 43 -4.57 17.89 -4.60
CA VAL A 43 -4.32 16.61 -3.92
C VAL A 43 -3.85 15.60 -4.94
N CYS A 44 -2.69 15.00 -4.69
CA CYS A 44 -2.10 13.98 -5.54
C CYS A 44 -1.76 12.74 -4.73
N LEU A 45 -2.00 11.57 -5.32
CA LEU A 45 -1.52 10.31 -4.78
C LEU A 45 -0.07 10.10 -5.23
N ASP A 46 0.85 10.07 -4.27
CA ASP A 46 2.25 9.72 -4.47
C ASP A 46 2.35 8.22 -4.81
N LYS A 47 2.30 7.91 -6.11
CA LYS A 47 2.32 6.54 -6.63
C LYS A 47 3.61 5.80 -6.26
N TRP A 48 4.73 6.51 -6.15
CA TRP A 48 5.99 5.91 -5.75
C TRP A 48 5.92 5.46 -4.30
N MET A 49 5.42 6.32 -3.41
CA MET A 49 5.23 5.97 -2.00
C MET A 49 4.21 4.84 -1.83
N LYS A 50 3.12 4.83 -2.62
CA LYS A 50 2.13 3.74 -2.60
C LYS A 50 2.78 2.41 -2.92
N HIS A 51 3.51 2.33 -4.03
CA HIS A 51 4.19 1.11 -4.43
C HIS A 51 5.25 0.68 -3.41
N HIS A 52 5.97 1.64 -2.82
CA HIS A 52 6.95 1.35 -1.78
C HIS A 52 6.30 0.72 -0.53
N LEU A 53 5.19 1.28 -0.04
CA LEU A 53 4.47 0.75 1.12
C LEU A 53 3.81 -0.61 0.84
N GLU A 54 3.24 -0.80 -0.35
CA GLU A 54 2.69 -2.11 -0.77
C GLU A 54 3.79 -3.19 -0.77
N ASN A 55 4.95 -2.90 -1.35
CA ASN A 55 6.09 -3.82 -1.35
C ASN A 55 6.59 -4.12 0.06
N LYS A 56 6.66 -3.11 0.93
CA LYS A 56 7.05 -3.28 2.33
C LYS A 56 6.05 -4.15 3.09
N LEU A 57 4.76 -3.96 2.85
CA LEU A 57 3.71 -4.78 3.44
C LEU A 57 3.80 -6.24 2.95
N ILE A 58 4.07 -6.47 1.66
CA ILE A 58 4.29 -7.82 1.12
C ILE A 58 5.50 -8.47 1.82
N GLN A 59 6.65 -7.78 1.87
CA GLN A 59 7.86 -8.26 2.55
C GLN A 59 7.58 -8.68 3.99
N ALA A 60 6.86 -7.86 4.75
CA ALA A 60 6.46 -8.16 6.12
C ALA A 60 5.52 -9.37 6.24
N ILE A 61 4.58 -9.53 5.30
CA ILE A 61 3.62 -10.65 5.29
C ILE A 61 4.34 -11.97 5.01
N VAL A 62 5.24 -12.02 4.02
CA VAL A 62 5.92 -13.25 3.61
C VAL A 62 7.22 -13.52 4.38
N GLY A 63 7.61 -12.62 5.30
CA GLY A 63 8.80 -12.80 6.15
C GLY A 63 10.13 -12.56 5.44
N LEU A 64 10.17 -11.59 4.52
CA LEU A 64 11.37 -11.17 3.77
C LEU A 64 11.98 -9.86 4.28
N ASP A 65 11.55 -9.36 5.44
CA ASP A 65 12.08 -8.15 6.07
C ASP A 65 13.48 -8.31 6.67
#